data_AF-V7AHM4-F1
#
_entry.id   AF-V7AHM4-F1
#
_cell.length_a   1.000
_cell.length_b   1.000
_cell.length_c   1.000
_cell.angle_alpha   90.00
_cell.angle_beta   90.00
_cell.angle_gamma   90.00
#
_symmetry.space_group_name_H-M   'P 1'
#
loop_
_entity.id
_entity.type
_entity.pdbx_description
1 polymer ?
#
loop_
_entity_poly.entity_id
_entity_poly.type
_entity_poly.pdbx_seq_one_letter_code
_entity_poly.pdbx_strand_id
1 'polypeptide(L)'
;KALRLSDGDHVHSGTVVGKLEGEREITLGFVDLLRDDFIEKDRSRGIYFTQDWVSLLGVLPVASGGIHVWHMPALTEIFGDDSVLQFGGGTLGHP
;
A
#
# COMPACT_ATOMS: atom_id res chain seq x y z
N LYS A 1 2.86 6.25 -8.67
CA LYS A 1 3.51 6.47 -9.97
C LYS A 1 4.60 7.54 -9.92
N ALA A 2 4.24 8.83 -9.80
CA ALA A 2 5.22 9.92 -9.83
C ALA A 2 6.37 9.72 -8.82
N LEU A 3 6.04 9.34 -7.58
CA LEU A 3 7.06 9.06 -6.57
C LEU A 3 8.01 7.90 -6.95
N ARG A 4 7.48 6.78 -7.48
CA ARG A 4 8.30 5.64 -7.94
C ARG A 4 9.26 6.07 -9.06
N LEU A 5 8.80 6.91 -9.98
CA LEU A 5 9.64 7.49 -11.03
C LEU A 5 10.68 8.48 -10.48
N SER A 6 10.36 9.15 -9.37
CA SER A 6 11.27 10.01 -8.63
C SER A 6 12.19 9.26 -7.68
N ASP A 7 12.25 7.93 -7.76
CA ASP A 7 13.19 7.08 -6.99
C ASP A 7 12.95 7.08 -5.47
N GLY A 8 11.69 7.05 -5.05
CA GLY A 8 11.34 6.89 -3.63
C GLY A 8 11.25 5.42 -3.22
N ASP A 9 11.97 5.01 -2.18
CA ASP A 9 11.99 3.61 -1.71
C ASP A 9 10.68 3.15 -1.06
N HIS A 10 10.05 4.00 -0.25
CA HIS A 10 8.81 3.71 0.48
C HIS A 10 7.77 4.81 0.31
N VAL A 11 6.47 4.47 0.37
CA VAL A 11 5.38 5.45 0.34
C VAL A 11 4.17 5.05 1.13
N HIS A 12 3.54 6.01 1.80
CA HIS A 12 2.26 5.79 2.47
C HIS A 12 1.17 5.41 1.47
N SER A 13 0.49 4.31 1.76
CA SER A 13 -0.44 3.61 0.88
C SER A 13 -1.81 3.38 1.55
N GLY A 14 -2.11 4.12 2.63
CA GLY A 14 -3.34 3.95 3.40
C GLY A 14 -3.35 2.66 4.23
N THR A 15 -4.48 2.41 4.90
CA THR A 15 -4.62 1.25 5.81
C THR A 15 -5.88 0.43 5.55
N VAL A 16 -6.88 0.98 4.86
CA VAL A 16 -8.25 0.45 4.67
C VAL A 16 -9.05 0.33 5.97
N VAL A 17 -8.45 -0.21 7.04
CA VAL A 17 -9.07 -0.51 8.32
C VAL A 17 -8.73 0.51 9.42
N GLY A 18 -7.83 1.45 9.15
CA GLY A 18 -7.37 2.43 10.13
C GLY A 18 -8.22 3.69 10.18
N LYS A 19 -7.62 4.77 10.71
CA LYS A 19 -8.32 6.04 10.95
C LYS A 19 -8.66 6.82 9.68
N LEU A 20 -7.78 6.73 8.68
CA LEU A 20 -7.86 7.53 7.45
C LEU A 20 -8.61 6.75 6.37
N GLU A 21 -9.35 7.47 5.54
CA GLU A 21 -10.10 6.90 4.42
C GLU A 21 -9.19 6.12 3.46
N GLY A 22 -9.68 4.98 2.98
CA GLY A 22 -9.04 4.17 1.95
C GLY A 22 -9.96 3.03 1.55
N GLU A 23 -10.44 3.04 0.31
CA GLU A 23 -11.24 1.95 -0.25
C GLU A 23 -10.32 0.77 -0.63
N ARG A 24 -10.76 -0.47 -0.39
CA ARG A 24 -9.93 -1.67 -0.51
C ARG A 24 -9.45 -1.92 -1.93
N GLU A 25 -10.34 -1.92 -2.92
CA GLU A 25 -9.97 -2.25 -4.30
C GLU A 25 -9.09 -1.17 -4.94
N ILE A 26 -9.35 0.10 -4.63
CA ILE A 26 -8.46 1.20 -5.03
C ILE A 26 -7.08 1.04 -4.37
N THR A 27 -7.03 0.63 -3.09
CA THR A 27 -5.78 0.40 -2.37
C THR A 27 -4.94 -0.69 -2.99
N LEU A 28 -5.55 -1.83 -3.30
CA LEU A 28 -4.87 -2.92 -4.00
C LEU A 28 -4.33 -2.44 -5.35
N GLY A 29 -5.12 -1.67 -6.12
CA GLY A 29 -4.69 -1.15 -7.42
C GLY A 29 -3.43 -0.28 -7.38
N PHE A 30 -3.31 0.65 -6.43
CA PHE A 30 -2.08 1.44 -6.34
C PHE A 30 -0.93 0.70 -5.65
N VAL A 31 -1.20 -0.28 -4.79
CA VAL A 31 -0.16 -1.17 -4.23
C VAL A 31 0.50 -1.99 -5.35
N ASP A 32 -0.30 -2.55 -6.28
CA ASP A 32 0.21 -3.25 -7.47
C ASP A 32 1.07 -2.30 -8.32
N LEU A 33 0.62 -1.06 -8.55
CA LEU A 33 1.39 -0.04 -9.27
C LEU A 33 2.71 0.36 -8.60
N LEU A 34 2.85 0.16 -7.28
CA LEU A 34 4.07 0.46 -6.55
C LEU A 34 5.08 -0.68 -6.62
N ARG A 35 4.63 -1.94 -6.62
CA ARG A 35 5.51 -3.11 -6.47
C ARG A 35 5.79 -3.83 -7.79
N ASP A 36 4.74 -4.05 -8.57
CA ASP A 36 4.82 -4.96 -9.70
C ASP A 36 5.50 -4.30 -10.89
N ASP A 37 6.08 -5.12 -11.77
CA ASP A 37 6.74 -4.63 -12.99
C ASP A 37 5.72 -4.36 -14.10
N PHE A 38 4.64 -5.15 -14.16
CA PHE A 38 3.61 -5.04 -15.18
C PHE A 38 2.22 -5.15 -14.56
N ILE A 39 1.39 -4.12 -14.76
CA ILE A 39 0.05 -4.02 -14.20
C ILE A 39 -0.94 -3.86 -15.35
N GLU A 40 -1.87 -4.80 -15.50
CA GLU A 40 -2.93 -4.70 -16.50
C GLU A 40 -3.98 -3.64 -16.14
N LYS A 41 -4.67 -3.13 -17.17
CA LYS A 41 -5.82 -2.27 -16.97
C LYS A 41 -6.92 -3.00 -16.20
N ASP A 42 -7.26 -2.49 -15.03
CA ASP A 42 -8.40 -2.94 -14.23
C ASP A 42 -9.17 -1.74 -13.65
N ARG A 43 -10.35 -1.46 -14.21
CA ARG A 43 -11.18 -0.35 -13.75
C ARG A 43 -11.79 -0.58 -12.36
N SER A 44 -11.96 -1.83 -11.95
CA SER A 44 -12.52 -2.15 -10.62
C SER A 44 -11.56 -1.74 -9.50
N ARG A 45 -10.25 -1.73 -9.80
CA ARG A 45 -9.17 -1.25 -8.93
C ARG A 45 -8.68 0.17 -9.26
N GLY A 46 -9.42 0.91 -10.08
CA GLY A 46 -9.08 2.28 -10.48
C GLY A 46 -7.89 2.41 -11.44
N ILE A 47 -7.44 1.32 -12.07
CA ILE A 47 -6.36 1.29 -13.06
C ILE A 47 -6.96 1.46 -14.47
N TYR A 48 -6.90 2.67 -15.00
CA TYR A 48 -7.50 2.99 -16.31
C TYR A 48 -6.65 2.58 -17.51
N PHE A 49 -5.34 2.40 -17.31
CA PHE A 49 -4.36 2.07 -18.34
C PHE A 49 -3.39 1.02 -17.80
N THR A 50 -3.04 0.07 -18.65
CA THR A 50 -1.93 -0.86 -18.42
C THR A 50 -0.65 -0.06 -18.18
N GLN A 51 0.16 -0.50 -17.22
CA GLN A 51 1.42 0.13 -16.85
C GLN A 51 2.53 -0.91 -16.87
N ASP A 52 3.53 -0.68 -17.71
CA ASP A 52 4.79 -1.41 -17.73
C ASP A 52 5.87 -0.52 -17.08
N TRP A 53 6.65 -1.07 -16.16
CA TRP A 53 7.73 -0.40 -15.44
C TRP A 53 9.11 -0.78 -15.95
N VAL A 54 9.22 -1.72 -16.91
CA VAL A 54 10.46 -2.10 -17.60
C VAL A 54 11.64 -2.29 -16.64
N SER A 55 11.39 -3.10 -15.60
CA SER A 55 12.33 -3.48 -14.54
C SER A 55 12.77 -2.33 -13.61
N LEU A 56 12.07 -1.19 -13.61
CA LEU A 56 12.24 -0.18 -12.57
C LEU A 56 11.89 -0.79 -11.20
N LEU A 57 12.75 -0.58 -10.22
CA LEU A 57 12.56 -1.11 -8.87
C LEU A 57 11.19 -0.73 -8.28
N GLY A 58 10.64 -1.67 -7.50
CA GLY A 58 9.40 -1.47 -6.75
C GLY A 58 9.60 -0.54 -5.55
N VAL A 59 8.49 -0.06 -5.01
CA VAL A 59 8.40 0.79 -3.82
C VAL A 59 7.64 0.04 -2.75
N LEU A 60 8.15 0.00 -1.51
CA LEU A 60 7.39 -0.65 -0.44
C LEU A 60 6.20 0.23 -0.01
N PRO A 61 4.97 -0.31 -0.07
CA PRO A 61 3.79 0.35 0.50
C PRO A 61 3.90 0.40 2.03
N VAL A 62 3.61 1.58 2.59
CA VAL A 62 3.59 1.82 4.04
C VAL A 62 2.13 1.97 4.50
N ALA A 63 1.65 1.01 5.29
CA ALA A 63 0.37 1.08 5.97
C ALA A 63 0.53 1.78 7.31
N SER A 64 -0.02 2.98 7.45
CA SER A 64 0.12 3.82 8.65
C SER A 64 -1.14 4.65 8.91
N GLY A 65 -1.50 4.78 10.20
CA GLY A 65 -2.57 5.65 10.66
C GLY A 65 -3.69 4.93 11.41
N GLY A 66 -3.69 5.02 12.75
CA GLY A 66 -4.77 4.49 13.59
C GLY A 66 -4.87 2.96 13.62
N ILE A 67 -3.78 2.26 13.32
CA ILE A 67 -3.72 0.79 13.35
C ILE A 67 -3.18 0.25 14.68
N HIS A 68 -3.62 -0.95 15.06
CA HIS A 68 -3.22 -1.68 16.27
C HIS A 68 -3.28 -3.19 16.01
N VAL A 69 -2.91 -4.02 16.99
CA VAL A 69 -2.67 -5.47 16.82
C VAL A 69 -3.84 -6.23 16.17
N TRP A 70 -5.09 -5.90 16.50
CA TRP A 70 -6.26 -6.56 15.88
C TRP A 70 -6.42 -6.32 14.38
N HIS A 71 -5.76 -5.31 13.82
CA HIS A 71 -5.74 -5.10 12.37
C HIS A 71 -4.71 -5.97 11.65
N MET A 72 -3.80 -6.65 12.38
CA MET A 72 -2.74 -7.44 11.76
C MET A 72 -3.23 -8.44 10.71
N PRO A 73 -4.26 -9.28 10.96
CA PRO A 73 -4.71 -10.24 9.95
C PRO A 73 -5.15 -9.56 8.64
N ALA A 74 -5.91 -8.46 8.74
CA ALA A 74 -6.36 -7.71 7.58
C ALA A 74 -5.19 -7.01 6.86
N LEU A 75 -4.26 -6.43 7.61
CA LEU A 75 -3.09 -5.76 7.03
C LEU A 75 -2.19 -6.75 6.28
N THR A 76 -1.95 -7.94 6.85
CA THR A 76 -1.17 -8.99 6.18
C THR A 76 -1.88 -9.58 4.97
N GLU A 77 -3.22 -9.64 4.98
CA GLU A 77 -4.00 -10.05 3.80
C GLU A 77 -3.92 -9.00 2.68
N ILE A 78 -4.04 -7.72 3.02
CA ILE A 78 -4.09 -6.62 2.04
C ILE A 78 -2.71 -6.33 1.44
N PHE A 79 -1.69 -6.23 2.29
CA PHE A 79 -0.37 -5.74 1.88
C PHE A 79 0.66 -6.85 1.69
N GLY A 80 0.50 -8.02 2.30
CA GLY A 80 1.49 -9.09 2.26
C GLY A 80 2.85 -8.70 2.87
N ASP A 81 3.86 -9.52 2.60
CA ASP A 81 5.18 -9.41 3.25
C ASP A 81 5.99 -8.19 2.78
N ASP A 82 5.85 -7.81 1.51
CA ASP A 82 6.54 -6.65 0.91
C ASP A 82 5.80 -5.35 1.27
N SER A 83 5.81 -5.02 2.56
CA SER A 83 5.18 -3.82 3.11
C SER A 83 5.83 -3.36 4.41
N VAL A 84 5.55 -2.11 4.79
CA VAL A 84 5.89 -1.58 6.11
C VAL A 84 4.60 -1.29 6.88
N LEU A 85 4.44 -1.87 8.06
CA LEU A 85 3.30 -1.63 8.94
C LEU A 85 3.73 -0.71 10.09
N GLN A 86 3.25 0.53 10.11
CA GLN A 86 3.67 1.53 11.08
C GLN A 86 2.67 1.72 12.22
N PHE A 87 3.07 1.29 13.42
CA PHE A 87 2.29 1.42 14.65
C PHE A 87 2.83 2.55 15.52
N GLY A 88 2.24 3.75 15.40
CA GLY A 88 2.54 4.88 16.28
C GLY A 88 1.85 4.75 17.64
N GLY A 89 0.63 5.31 17.74
CA GLY A 89 -0.19 5.18 18.96
C GLY A 89 -0.53 3.73 19.34
N GLY A 90 -0.62 2.82 18.35
CA GLY A 90 -0.79 1.39 18.58
C GLY A 90 0.40 0.70 19.28
N THR A 91 1.55 1.38 19.39
CA THR A 91 2.72 0.93 20.15
C THR A 91 2.88 1.75 21.43
N LEU A 92 3.00 3.08 21.31
CA LEU A 92 3.27 3.96 22.45
C LEU A 92 2.11 4.07 23.44
N GLY A 93 0.89 3.68 23.03
CA GLY A 93 -0.28 3.62 23.90
C GLY A 93 -0.43 2.31 24.67
N HIS A 94 0.54 1.39 24.58
CA HIS A 94 0.53 0.16 25.38
C HIS A 94 0.70 0.48 26.88
N PRO A 95 -0.09 -0.15 27.78
CA PRO A 95 0.02 0.06 29.23
C PRO A 95 1.32 -0.49 29.84
#